data_AF-A0A510LBY1-F1
#
_entry.id   AF-A0A510LBY1-F1
#
_cell.length_a   1.000
_cell.length_b   1.000
_cell.length_c   1.000
_cell.angle_alpha   90.00
_cell.angle_beta   90.00
_cell.angle_gamma   90.00
#
_symmetry.space_group_name_H-M   'P 1'
#
loop_
_entity.id
_entity.type
_entity.pdbx_description
1 polymer ?
#
loop_
_entity_poly.entity_id
_entity_poly.type
_entity_poly.pdbx_seq_one_letter_code
_entity_poly.pdbx_strand_id
1 'polypeptide(L)'
;MDLKSEITISEVFELINDYWNKRITKKEFLNKFSFTKEKKIELLKKSFEQAFFQKSEDKIDDLVSTVIFFKLEVEFADILCKLSKEEWHNEHETIAIHLPQIIDCIYELATSNFEKYRWDDNFVLVRKCCFALGDINTPKAKEKLKLLLQSEEETIREHAMEQLKRCDFTNKDVE
;
A
#
# COMPACT_ATOMS: atom_id res chain seq x y z
N MET A 1 -23.61 -14.53 -28.25
CA MET A 1 -23.84 -15.05 -26.89
C MET A 1 -22.46 -15.12 -26.24
N ASP A 2 -22.01 -14.00 -25.67
CA ASP A 2 -20.70 -13.94 -24.99
C ASP A 2 -20.94 -14.17 -23.49
N LEU A 3 -21.27 -15.42 -23.15
CA LEU A 3 -21.31 -15.88 -21.76
C LEU A 3 -19.87 -16.21 -21.35
N LYS A 4 -19.04 -15.18 -21.15
CA LYS A 4 -18.05 -15.31 -20.07
C LYS A 4 -18.89 -15.29 -18.80
N SER A 5 -19.15 -16.46 -18.23
CA SER A 5 -19.70 -16.61 -16.89
C SER A 5 -19.05 -15.57 -15.98
N GLU A 6 -19.86 -14.77 -15.30
CA GLU A 6 -19.37 -13.74 -14.40
C GLU A 6 -18.51 -14.41 -13.33
N ILE A 7 -17.19 -14.13 -13.33
CA ILE A 7 -16.28 -14.68 -12.34
C ILE A 7 -16.74 -14.21 -10.96
N THR A 8 -16.92 -15.15 -10.04
CA THR A 8 -17.27 -14.87 -8.65
C THR A 8 -16.06 -14.33 -7.89
N ILE A 9 -16.29 -13.63 -6.78
CA ILE A 9 -15.19 -13.15 -5.93
C ILE A 9 -14.40 -14.32 -5.31
N SER A 10 -15.04 -15.47 -5.07
CA SER A 10 -14.34 -16.68 -4.62
C SER A 10 -13.35 -17.17 -5.67
N GLU A 11 -13.76 -17.25 -6.94
CA GLU A 11 -12.88 -17.65 -8.04
C GLU A 11 -11.75 -16.64 -8.27
N VAL A 12 -12.00 -15.34 -8.04
CA VAL A 12 -10.93 -14.32 -8.04
C VAL A 12 -9.90 -14.60 -6.96
N PHE A 13 -10.33 -14.88 -5.72
CA PHE A 13 -9.41 -15.22 -4.64
C PHE A 13 -8.62 -16.49 -4.93
N GLU A 14 -9.27 -17.55 -5.38
CA GLU A 14 -8.60 -18.81 -5.74
C GLU A 14 -7.54 -18.59 -6.82
N LEU A 15 -7.88 -17.84 -7.87
CA LEU A 15 -6.97 -17.56 -8.97
C LEU A 15 -5.74 -16.74 -8.55
N ILE A 16 -5.95 -15.73 -7.70
CA ILE A 16 -4.87 -14.91 -7.15
C ILE A 16 -3.99 -15.76 -6.23
N ASN A 17 -4.60 -16.50 -5.31
CA ASN A 17 -3.89 -17.34 -4.36
C ASN A 17 -3.10 -18.46 -5.06
N ASP A 18 -3.65 -19.06 -6.13
CA ASP A 18 -2.95 -20.02 -6.97
C ASP A 18 -1.68 -19.43 -7.60
N TYR A 19 -1.74 -18.17 -8.02
CA TYR A 19 -0.59 -17.50 -8.62
C TYR A 19 0.49 -17.21 -7.57
N TRP A 20 0.14 -16.60 -6.44
CA TRP A 20 1.12 -16.26 -5.39
C TRP A 20 1.73 -17.49 -4.72
N ASN A 21 0.97 -18.58 -4.62
CA ASN A 21 1.48 -19.89 -4.18
C ASN A 21 2.16 -20.71 -5.28
N LYS A 22 2.41 -20.13 -6.47
CA LYS A 22 3.13 -20.75 -7.59
C LYS A 22 2.48 -22.04 -8.11
N ARG A 23 1.17 -22.22 -7.90
CA ARG A 23 0.37 -23.34 -8.44
C ARG A 23 0.05 -23.15 -9.92
N ILE A 24 0.04 -21.90 -10.39
CA ILE A 24 -0.05 -21.55 -11.81
C ILE A 24 1.08 -20.61 -12.22
N THR A 25 1.45 -20.65 -13.50
CA THR A 25 2.46 -19.75 -14.08
C THR A 25 1.91 -18.34 -14.27
N LYS A 26 2.82 -17.36 -14.39
CA LYS A 26 2.44 -15.99 -14.78
C LYS A 26 1.64 -15.94 -16.09
N LYS A 27 2.00 -16.76 -17.08
CA LYS A 27 1.27 -16.83 -18.35
C LYS A 27 -0.16 -17.32 -18.14
N GLU A 28 -0.35 -18.37 -17.34
CA GLU A 28 -1.69 -18.88 -17.01
C GLU A 28 -2.49 -17.87 -16.21
N PHE A 29 -1.89 -17.21 -15.22
CA PHE A 29 -2.54 -16.17 -14.45
C PHE A 29 -3.01 -15.02 -15.34
N LEU A 30 -2.15 -14.49 -16.21
CA LEU A 30 -2.52 -13.42 -17.14
C LEU A 30 -3.60 -13.83 -18.15
N ASN A 31 -3.59 -15.09 -18.60
CA ASN A 31 -4.62 -15.62 -19.50
C ASN A 31 -5.97 -15.77 -18.79
N LYS A 32 -5.99 -16.32 -17.57
CA LYS A 32 -7.20 -16.51 -16.76
C LYS A 32 -7.74 -15.17 -16.24
N PHE A 33 -6.86 -14.22 -15.93
CA PHE A 33 -7.17 -12.86 -15.49
C PHE A 33 -7.13 -11.84 -16.65
N SER A 34 -7.57 -12.27 -17.84
CA SER A 34 -7.56 -11.49 -19.09
C SER A 34 -8.73 -10.49 -19.20
N PHE A 35 -8.98 -9.76 -18.12
CA PHE A 35 -10.00 -8.72 -18.05
C PHE A 35 -9.45 -7.36 -18.52
N THR A 36 -10.35 -6.46 -18.93
CA THR A 36 -9.99 -5.05 -19.15
C THR A 36 -9.51 -4.42 -17.84
N LYS A 37 -8.78 -3.30 -17.91
CA LYS A 37 -8.29 -2.60 -16.71
C LYS A 37 -9.45 -2.24 -15.77
N GLU A 38 -10.55 -1.75 -16.32
CA GLU A 38 -11.75 -1.33 -15.57
C GLU A 38 -12.37 -2.52 -14.84
N LYS A 39 -12.49 -3.67 -15.52
CA LYS A 39 -13.05 -4.88 -14.90
C LYS A 39 -12.11 -5.47 -13.84
N LYS A 40 -10.78 -5.40 -14.01
CA LYS A 40 -9.83 -5.78 -12.96
C LYS A 40 -10.00 -4.92 -11.72
N ILE A 41 -10.09 -3.60 -11.88
CA ILE A 41 -10.31 -2.67 -10.78
C ILE A 41 -11.63 -3.00 -10.07
N GLU A 42 -12.72 -3.20 -10.81
CA GLU A 42 -14.03 -3.56 -10.23
C GLU A 42 -13.96 -4.84 -9.38
N LEU A 43 -13.36 -5.90 -9.94
CA LEU A 43 -13.23 -7.20 -9.25
C LEU A 43 -12.37 -7.08 -8.00
N LEU A 44 -11.19 -6.46 -8.11
CA LEU A 44 -10.28 -6.30 -7.00
C LEU A 44 -10.88 -5.41 -5.90
N LYS A 45 -11.60 -4.34 -6.22
CA LYS A 45 -12.30 -3.50 -5.21
C LYS A 45 -13.30 -4.32 -4.40
N LYS A 46 -14.15 -5.11 -5.07
CA LYS A 46 -15.08 -6.04 -4.41
C LYS A 46 -14.36 -7.09 -3.55
N SER A 47 -13.23 -7.62 -4.03
CA SER A 47 -12.39 -8.54 -3.26
C SER A 47 -11.82 -7.88 -2.00
N PHE A 48 -11.33 -6.63 -2.09
CA PHE A 48 -10.86 -5.87 -0.92
C PHE A 48 -11.98 -5.65 0.09
N GLU A 49 -13.18 -5.26 -0.34
CA GLU A 49 -14.35 -5.09 0.54
C GLU A 49 -14.64 -6.39 1.33
N GLN A 50 -14.65 -7.53 0.64
CA GLN A 50 -14.88 -8.81 1.27
C GLN A 50 -13.74 -9.22 2.22
N ALA A 51 -12.47 -9.05 1.82
CA ALA A 51 -11.32 -9.37 2.67
C ALA A 51 -11.28 -8.49 3.92
N PHE A 52 -11.62 -7.21 3.79
CA PHE A 52 -11.72 -6.25 4.89
C PHE A 52 -12.82 -6.63 5.88
N PHE A 53 -14.02 -6.96 5.38
CA PHE A 53 -15.14 -7.42 6.22
C PHE A 53 -14.77 -8.69 7.00
N GLN A 54 -14.03 -9.60 6.37
CA GLN A 54 -13.57 -10.86 6.99
C GLN A 54 -12.33 -10.69 7.86
N LYS A 55 -11.67 -9.52 7.86
CA LYS A 55 -10.33 -9.30 8.43
C LYS A 55 -9.34 -10.40 8.04
N SER A 56 -9.37 -10.79 6.76
CA SER A 56 -8.56 -11.88 6.25
C SER A 56 -7.20 -11.34 5.81
N GLU A 57 -6.20 -11.52 6.67
CA GLU A 57 -4.83 -11.07 6.42
C GLU A 57 -4.25 -11.67 5.12
N ASP A 58 -4.31 -12.99 4.96
CA ASP A 58 -3.76 -13.68 3.77
C ASP A 58 -4.36 -13.13 2.46
N LYS A 59 -5.67 -12.86 2.46
CA LYS A 59 -6.34 -12.29 1.28
C LYS A 59 -5.89 -10.86 1.01
N ILE A 60 -5.63 -10.07 2.05
CA ILE A 60 -5.13 -8.70 1.89
C ILE A 60 -3.73 -8.70 1.31
N ASP A 61 -2.82 -9.54 1.83
CA ASP A 61 -1.47 -9.69 1.29
C ASP A 61 -1.51 -10.03 -0.21
N ASP A 62 -2.25 -11.09 -0.56
CA ASP A 62 -2.48 -11.53 -1.94
C ASP A 62 -3.04 -10.39 -2.83
N LEU A 63 -4.00 -9.60 -2.32
CA LEU A 63 -4.63 -8.51 -3.05
C LEU A 63 -3.70 -7.30 -3.22
N VAL A 64 -2.97 -6.88 -2.19
CA VAL A 64 -1.99 -5.78 -2.24
C VAL A 64 -0.90 -6.13 -3.25
N SER A 65 -0.34 -7.34 -3.16
CA SER A 65 0.62 -7.86 -4.13
C SER A 65 0.07 -7.86 -5.56
N THR A 66 -1.22 -8.17 -5.73
CA THR A 66 -1.89 -8.16 -7.05
C THR A 66 -2.07 -6.75 -7.60
N VAL A 67 -2.42 -5.77 -6.76
CA VAL A 67 -2.52 -4.35 -7.16
C VAL A 67 -1.17 -3.84 -7.68
N ILE A 68 -0.09 -4.14 -6.96
CA ILE A 68 1.28 -3.76 -7.34
C ILE A 68 1.69 -4.48 -8.64
N PHE A 69 1.40 -5.78 -8.76
CA PHE A 69 1.72 -6.56 -9.96
C PHE A 69 1.09 -5.96 -11.24
N PHE A 70 -0.14 -5.44 -11.13
CA PHE A 70 -0.84 -4.79 -12.25
C PHE A 70 -0.59 -3.27 -12.35
N LYS A 71 0.21 -2.69 -11.46
CA LYS A 71 0.50 -1.25 -11.38
C LYS A 71 -0.77 -0.40 -11.23
N LEU A 72 -1.63 -0.79 -10.28
CA LEU A 72 -2.92 -0.15 -10.01
C LEU A 72 -2.91 0.68 -8.72
N GLU A 73 -1.74 1.04 -8.18
CA GLU A 73 -1.61 1.69 -6.89
C GLU A 73 -2.38 3.02 -6.82
N VAL A 74 -2.45 3.76 -7.93
CA VAL A 74 -3.19 5.03 -8.02
C VAL A 74 -4.70 4.80 -7.90
N GLU A 75 -5.25 3.80 -8.60
CA GLU A 75 -6.68 3.49 -8.58
C GLU A 75 -7.16 2.87 -7.26
N PHE A 76 -6.20 2.41 -6.44
CA PHE A 76 -6.42 1.80 -5.13
C PHE A 76 -5.94 2.67 -3.97
N ALA A 77 -5.48 3.90 -4.21
CA ALA A 77 -4.88 4.75 -3.19
C ALA A 77 -5.80 4.95 -1.96
N ASP A 78 -7.09 5.20 -2.17
CA ASP A 78 -8.07 5.33 -1.07
C ASP A 78 -8.23 4.05 -0.24
N ILE A 79 -8.24 2.89 -0.92
CA ILE A 79 -8.39 1.58 -0.25
C ILE A 79 -7.12 1.25 0.54
N LEU A 80 -5.95 1.46 -0.05
CA LEU A 80 -4.67 1.24 0.61
C LEU A 80 -4.48 2.20 1.79
N CYS A 81 -4.96 3.44 1.67
CA CYS A 81 -4.93 4.39 2.77
C CYS A 81 -5.91 4.04 3.90
N LYS A 82 -7.09 3.53 3.56
CA LYS A 82 -7.99 2.98 4.58
C LYS A 82 -7.34 1.78 5.27
N LEU A 83 -6.72 0.89 4.49
CA LEU A 83 -6.06 -0.30 5.00
C LEU A 83 -4.88 0.05 5.91
N SER A 84 -4.04 1.04 5.59
CA SER A 84 -2.88 1.42 6.42
C SER A 84 -3.21 1.89 7.84
N LYS A 85 -4.50 2.12 8.15
CA LYS A 85 -4.99 2.51 9.48
C LYS A 85 -5.41 1.31 10.32
N GLU A 86 -5.39 0.10 9.74
CA GLU A 86 -5.94 -1.11 10.32
C GLU A 86 -4.84 -2.06 10.79
N GLU A 87 -4.72 -2.26 12.10
CA GLU A 87 -3.58 -2.97 12.67
C GLU A 87 -3.51 -4.49 12.35
N TRP A 88 -4.65 -5.09 11.98
CA TRP A 88 -4.85 -6.54 11.91
C TRP A 88 -4.14 -7.25 10.74
N HIS A 89 -3.46 -6.54 9.84
CA HIS A 89 -2.72 -7.11 8.72
C HIS A 89 -1.25 -6.65 8.70
N ASN A 90 -0.35 -7.36 8.01
CA ASN A 90 1.08 -7.01 7.99
C ASN A 90 1.56 -6.13 6.82
N GLU A 91 0.67 -5.75 5.89
CA GLU A 91 1.01 -4.90 4.73
C GLU A 91 1.42 -3.43 4.99
N HIS A 92 1.56 -2.97 6.23
CA HIS A 92 1.87 -1.55 6.51
C HIS A 92 3.15 -1.07 5.83
N GLU A 93 4.21 -1.88 5.85
CA GLU A 93 5.47 -1.55 5.22
C GLU A 93 5.40 -1.57 3.69
N THR A 94 4.64 -2.53 3.12
CA THR A 94 4.37 -2.60 1.68
C THR A 94 3.60 -1.36 1.23
N ILE A 95 2.55 -1.00 1.96
CA ILE A 95 1.74 0.19 1.68
C ILE A 95 2.59 1.45 1.78
N ALA A 96 3.45 1.59 2.79
CA ALA A 96 4.34 2.75 2.91
C ALA A 96 5.23 2.94 1.67
N ILE A 97 5.72 1.85 1.07
CA ILE A 97 6.56 1.88 -0.15
C ILE A 97 5.72 2.18 -1.40
N HIS A 98 4.53 1.59 -1.49
CA HIS A 98 3.72 1.55 -2.69
C HIS A 98 2.51 2.48 -2.68
N LEU A 99 2.42 3.42 -1.74
CA LEU A 99 1.40 4.47 -1.69
C LEU A 99 1.97 5.83 -2.14
N PRO A 100 2.37 6.01 -3.42
CA PRO A 100 3.17 7.16 -3.81
C PRO A 100 2.42 8.51 -3.87
N GLN A 101 1.15 8.62 -3.44
CA GLN A 101 0.36 9.83 -3.70
C GLN A 101 -0.49 10.36 -2.54
N ILE A 102 -0.55 9.71 -1.38
CA ILE A 102 -1.33 10.25 -0.24
C ILE A 102 -0.38 10.61 0.91
N ILE A 103 0.23 11.80 0.78
CA ILE A 103 1.15 12.38 1.76
C ILE A 103 0.59 12.32 3.19
N ASP A 104 -0.69 12.67 3.36
CA ASP A 104 -1.33 12.65 4.68
C ASP A 104 -1.43 11.22 5.24
N CYS A 105 -1.67 10.23 4.39
CA CYS A 105 -1.77 8.84 4.82
C CYS A 105 -0.43 8.25 5.22
N ILE A 106 0.64 8.56 4.46
CA ILE A 106 2.01 8.17 4.83
C ILE A 106 2.39 8.80 6.16
N TYR A 107 2.05 10.08 6.37
CA TYR A 107 2.31 10.75 7.63
C TYR A 107 1.53 10.13 8.80
N GLU A 108 0.23 9.87 8.63
CA GLU A 108 -0.59 9.20 9.63
C GLU A 108 -0.01 7.83 10.00
N LEU A 109 0.42 7.05 9.00
CA LEU A 109 1.10 5.77 9.18
C LEU A 109 2.42 5.92 9.95
N ALA A 110 3.23 6.93 9.63
CA ALA A 110 4.48 7.23 10.35
C ALA A 110 4.25 7.60 11.83
N THR A 111 3.07 8.13 12.16
CA THR A 111 2.69 8.51 13.52
C THR A 111 1.81 7.48 14.24
N SER A 112 1.55 6.33 13.59
CA SER A 112 0.74 5.27 14.17
C SER A 112 1.44 4.62 15.37
N ASN A 113 0.65 4.15 16.34
CA ASN A 113 1.14 3.49 17.55
C ASN A 113 0.64 2.04 17.64
N PHE A 114 0.76 1.33 16.53
CA PHE A 114 0.43 -0.09 16.45
C PHE A 114 1.35 -0.88 17.39
N GLU A 115 0.75 -1.74 18.20
CA GLU A 115 1.39 -2.57 19.22
C GLU A 115 2.56 -3.38 18.65
N LYS A 116 2.43 -3.92 17.44
CA LYS A 116 3.48 -4.72 16.80
C LYS A 116 4.76 -3.94 16.45
N TYR A 117 4.69 -2.61 16.33
CA TYR A 117 5.85 -1.76 16.02
C TYR A 117 6.44 -1.09 17.26
N ARG A 118 5.86 -1.25 18.45
CA ARG A 118 6.35 -0.59 19.68
C ARG A 118 7.73 -1.06 20.14
N TRP A 119 8.13 -2.25 19.74
CA TRP A 119 9.41 -2.87 20.09
C TRP A 119 10.45 -2.77 18.97
N ASP A 120 10.15 -2.00 17.92
CA ASP A 120 11.07 -1.77 16.81
C ASP A 120 11.94 -0.54 17.10
N ASP A 121 13.08 -0.78 17.74
CA ASP A 121 14.07 0.26 18.06
C ASP A 121 14.58 1.02 16.83
N ASN A 122 14.50 0.42 15.64
CA ASN A 122 14.93 1.03 14.39
C ASN A 122 13.82 1.84 13.70
N PHE A 123 12.58 1.74 14.18
CA PHE A 123 11.39 2.37 13.60
C PHE A 123 11.33 2.15 12.07
N VAL A 124 11.46 0.91 11.62
CA VAL A 124 11.52 0.50 10.20
C VAL A 124 10.33 1.02 9.41
N LEU A 125 9.12 0.93 9.98
CA LEU A 125 7.92 1.49 9.35
C LEU A 125 8.03 3.01 9.15
N VAL A 126 8.43 3.74 10.20
CA VAL A 126 8.60 5.20 10.16
C VAL A 126 9.67 5.58 9.15
N ARG A 127 10.80 4.84 9.12
CA ARG A 127 11.85 5.02 8.13
C ARG A 127 11.31 4.90 6.71
N LYS A 128 10.56 3.84 6.41
CA LYS A 128 9.92 3.64 5.09
C LYS A 128 8.98 4.79 4.74
N CYS A 129 8.19 5.26 5.70
CA CYS A 129 7.32 6.43 5.50
C CYS A 129 8.12 7.71 5.22
N CYS A 130 9.22 7.96 5.93
CA CYS A 130 10.10 9.09 5.64
C CYS A 130 10.65 9.02 4.21
N PHE A 131 11.15 7.86 3.78
CA PHE A 131 11.64 7.66 2.41
C PHE A 131 10.55 7.93 1.37
N ALA A 132 9.33 7.43 1.58
CA ALA A 132 8.20 7.67 0.70
C ALA A 132 7.86 9.17 0.59
N LEU A 133 7.84 9.90 1.71
CA LEU A 133 7.67 11.37 1.70
C LEU A 133 8.81 12.07 0.95
N GLY A 134 10.05 11.62 1.13
CA GLY A 134 11.20 12.13 0.38
C GLY A 134 11.10 11.89 -1.12
N ASP A 135 10.62 10.71 -1.55
CA ASP A 135 10.48 10.35 -2.96
C ASP A 135 9.31 11.07 -3.64
N ILE A 136 8.24 11.41 -2.90
CA ILE A 136 7.17 12.30 -3.38
C ILE A 136 7.74 13.69 -3.71
N ASN A 137 8.65 14.18 -2.88
CA ASN A 137 9.47 15.37 -3.12
C ASN A 137 8.66 16.66 -3.39
N THR A 138 7.52 16.84 -2.74
CA THR A 138 6.71 18.08 -2.82
C THR A 138 6.83 18.94 -1.56
N PRO A 139 6.45 20.23 -1.60
CA PRO A 139 6.37 21.08 -0.41
C PRO A 139 5.54 20.48 0.72
N LYS A 140 4.37 19.90 0.43
CA LYS A 140 3.54 19.25 1.45
C LYS A 140 4.25 18.05 2.10
N ALA A 141 5.00 17.25 1.32
CA ALA A 141 5.77 16.15 1.88
C ALA A 141 6.91 16.64 2.80
N LYS A 142 7.55 17.77 2.43
CA LYS A 142 8.54 18.45 3.28
C LYS A 142 7.96 18.89 4.61
N GLU A 143 6.74 19.43 4.60
CA GLU A 143 6.03 19.84 5.82
C GLU A 143 5.82 18.65 6.76
N LYS A 144 5.38 17.49 6.23
CA LYS A 144 5.22 16.27 7.03
C LYS A 144 6.53 15.78 7.63
N LEU A 145 7.62 15.78 6.87
CA LEU A 145 8.95 15.45 7.40
C LEU A 145 9.38 16.42 8.52
N LYS A 146 9.07 17.72 8.40
CA LYS A 146 9.35 18.70 9.47
C LYS A 146 8.50 18.47 10.72
N LEU A 147 7.28 17.97 10.59
CA LEU A 147 6.48 17.56 11.75
C LEU A 147 7.13 16.37 12.47
N LEU A 148 7.64 15.39 11.73
CA LEU A 148 8.36 14.24 12.31
C LEU A 148 9.65 14.64 13.05
N LEU A 149 10.29 15.77 12.68
CA LEU A 149 11.42 16.33 13.44
C LEU A 149 11.05 16.79 14.85
N GLN A 150 9.77 16.97 15.17
CA GLN A 150 9.30 17.33 16.51
C GLN A 150 9.06 16.10 17.41
N SER A 151 9.34 14.89 16.94
CA SER A 151 9.22 13.67 17.75
C SER A 151 10.19 13.69 18.92
N GLU A 152 9.77 13.15 20.07
CA GLU A 152 10.64 12.90 21.22
C GLU A 152 11.66 11.78 20.91
N GLU A 153 11.34 10.88 19.98
CA GLU A 153 12.19 9.77 19.57
C GLU A 153 13.31 10.24 18.62
N GLU A 154 14.57 10.06 19.03
CA GLU A 154 15.74 10.47 18.26
C GLU A 154 15.81 9.79 16.90
N THR A 155 15.60 8.47 16.85
CA THR A 155 15.62 7.68 15.62
C THR A 155 14.60 8.19 14.58
N ILE A 156 13.41 8.63 15.02
CA ILE A 156 12.41 9.23 14.11
C ILE A 156 12.92 10.55 13.53
N ARG A 157 13.52 11.41 14.36
CA ARG A 157 14.10 12.68 13.90
C ARG A 157 15.24 12.45 12.90
N GLU A 158 16.08 11.44 13.13
CA GLU A 158 17.17 11.07 12.22
C GLU A 158 16.66 10.66 10.85
N HIS A 159 15.67 9.74 10.80
CA HIS A 159 15.06 9.31 9.54
C HIS A 159 14.45 10.48 8.77
N ALA A 160 13.74 11.39 9.46
CA ALA A 160 13.16 12.57 8.81
C ALA A 160 14.24 13.54 8.29
N MET A 161 15.29 13.78 9.08
CA MET A 161 16.42 14.64 8.71
C MET A 161 17.21 14.09 7.52
N GLU A 162 17.39 12.78 7.43
CA GLU A 162 18.03 12.11 6.29
C GLU A 162 17.35 12.52 4.97
N GLN A 163 16.02 12.46 4.94
CA GLN A 163 15.23 12.77 3.74
C GLN A 163 15.21 14.26 3.41
N LEU A 164 15.16 15.11 4.45
CA LEU A 164 15.26 16.56 4.26
C LEU A 164 16.61 17.01 3.67
N LYS A 165 17.68 16.24 3.89
CA LYS A 165 19.00 16.47 3.28
C LYS A 165 19.12 15.86 1.89
N ARG A 166 18.46 14.72 1.65
CA ARG A 166 18.50 13.98 0.38
C ARG A 166 17.73 14.68 -0.74
N CYS A 167 16.63 15.37 -0.40
CA CYS A 167 15.64 15.86 -1.34
C CYS A 167 15.52 17.39 -1.37
N ASP A 168 15.16 17.98 -2.52
CA ASP A 168 15.05 19.43 -2.72
C ASP A 168 13.61 19.99 -2.56
N PHE A 169 12.61 19.10 -2.65
CA PHE A 169 11.18 19.34 -2.50
C PHE A 169 10.59 20.29 -3.55
N THR A 170 10.96 20.10 -4.81
CA THR A 170 10.59 20.96 -5.93
C THR A 170 9.42 20.45 -6.77
N ASN A 171 8.95 19.21 -6.55
CA ASN A 171 7.78 18.69 -7.26
C ASN A 171 6.52 19.48 -6.87
N LYS A 172 5.61 19.65 -7.83
CA LYS A 172 4.31 20.26 -7.55
C LYS A 172 3.45 19.29 -6.75
N ASP A 173 2.73 19.81 -5.76
CA ASP A 173 1.65 19.05 -5.13
C ASP A 173 0.62 18.67 -6.20
N VAL A 174 0.26 17.39 -6.24
CA VAL A 174 -0.85 16.90 -7.04
C VAL A 174 -2.10 17.08 -6.17
N GLU A 175 -3.01 17.96 -6.60
CA GLU A 175 -4.32 18.17 -5.96
C GLU A 175 -5.24 16.93 -6.09
#